data_AF-A0A133UD70-F1
#
_entry.id   AF-A0A133UD70-F1
#
_cell.length_a   1.000
_cell.length_b   1.000
_cell.length_c   1.000
_cell.angle_alpha   90.00
_cell.angle_beta   90.00
_cell.angle_gamma   90.00
#
_symmetry.space_group_name_H-M   'P 1'
#
loop_
_entity.id
_entity.type
_entity.pdbx_description
1 polymer ?
#
loop_
_entity_poly.entity_id
_entity_poly.type
_entity_poly.pdbx_seq_one_letter_code
_entity_poly.pdbx_strand_id
1 'polypeptide(L)'
;MTNSTIKDRVKGVFWIHRPHFALMGFITSVAGVSLAGMFNLALILKIGLLFWFLHSIAHPINDYIDRESDKIGRPNAPIPAKLVP
;
A
#
# COMPACT_ATOMS: atom_id res chain seq x y z
N MET A 1 3.28 26.27 -9.17
CA MET A 1 2.91 25.14 -8.28
C MET A 1 1.38 25.10 -8.25
N THR A 2 0.74 24.03 -8.72
CA THR A 2 -0.71 23.88 -8.58
C THR A 2 -1.02 23.50 -7.13
N ASN A 3 -1.84 24.30 -6.45
CA ASN A 3 -2.22 24.03 -5.06
C ASN A 3 -3.19 22.84 -5.04
N SER A 4 -2.68 21.65 -4.73
CA SER A 4 -3.53 20.47 -4.50
C SER A 4 -4.41 20.72 -3.26
N THR A 5 -5.70 20.46 -3.38
CA THR A 5 -6.64 20.63 -2.26
C THR A 5 -6.40 19.54 -1.21
N ILE A 6 -6.92 19.73 0.01
CA ILE A 6 -6.88 18.69 1.06
C ILE A 6 -7.51 17.37 0.55
N LYS A 7 -8.59 17.47 -0.23
CA LYS A 7 -9.26 16.32 -0.85
C LYS A 7 -8.34 15.58 -1.81
N ASP A 8 -7.55 16.30 -2.61
CA ASP A 8 -6.59 15.72 -3.54
C ASP A 8 -5.46 14.99 -2.82
N ARG A 9 -4.98 15.55 -1.70
CA ARG A 9 -3.95 14.91 -0.87
C ARG A 9 -4.46 13.63 -0.20
N VAL A 10 -5.67 13.65 0.37
CA VAL A 10 -6.29 12.46 0.97
C VAL A 10 -6.45 11.36 -0.09
N LYS A 11 -6.94 11.73 -1.29
CA LYS A 11 -7.03 10.80 -2.42
C LYS A 11 -5.66 10.25 -2.81
N GLY A 12 -4.64 11.10 -2.88
CA GLY A 12 -3.26 10.72 -3.18
C GLY A 12 -2.70 9.72 -2.19
N VAL A 13 -2.88 9.95 -0.88
CA VAL A 13 -2.46 9.05 0.21
C VAL A 13 -3.17 7.70 0.10
N PHE A 14 -4.49 7.71 -0.10
CA PHE A 14 -5.25 6.47 -0.25
C PHE A 14 -4.78 5.67 -1.48
N TRP A 15 -4.49 6.37 -2.57
CA TRP A 15 -4.06 5.74 -3.80
C TRP A 15 -2.63 5.19 -3.74
N ILE A 16 -1.68 5.92 -3.13
CA ILE A 16 -0.28 5.46 -3.05
C ILE A 16 -0.12 4.24 -2.13
N HIS A 17 -0.88 4.17 -1.02
CA HIS A 17 -0.84 3.03 -0.11
C HIS A 17 -1.55 1.78 -0.64
N ARG A 18 -2.46 1.93 -1.62
CA ARG A 18 -3.22 0.84 -2.25
C ARG A 18 -3.78 -0.17 -1.22
N PRO A 19 -4.68 0.24 -0.30
CA PRO A 19 -5.05 -0.56 0.88
C PRO A 19 -5.67 -1.92 0.55
N HIS A 20 -6.21 -2.11 -0.66
CA HIS A 20 -6.70 -3.41 -1.10
C HIS A 20 -5.58 -4.46 -1.23
N PHE A 21 -4.36 -4.09 -1.65
CA PHE A 21 -3.22 -5.01 -1.67
C PHE A 21 -2.73 -5.34 -0.26
N ALA A 22 -2.76 -4.37 0.66
CA ALA A 22 -2.47 -4.61 2.07
C ALA A 22 -3.48 -5.58 2.71
N LEU A 23 -4.76 -5.41 2.38
CA LEU A 23 -5.81 -6.35 2.79
C LEU A 23 -5.59 -7.75 2.21
N MET A 24 -5.21 -7.85 0.94
CA MET A 24 -4.89 -9.15 0.33
C MET A 24 -3.69 -9.81 1.04
N GLY A 25 -2.63 -9.06 1.33
CA GLY A 25 -1.48 -9.57 2.10
C GLY A 25 -1.86 -10.05 3.50
N PHE A 26 -2.76 -9.33 4.19
CA PHE A 26 -3.32 -9.77 5.46
C PHE A 26 -4.08 -11.10 5.30
N ILE A 27 -5.02 -11.18 4.35
CA ILE A 27 -5.88 -12.35 4.17
C ILE A 27 -5.05 -13.59 3.78
N THR A 28 -4.13 -13.44 2.83
CA THR A 28 -3.30 -14.56 2.34
C THR A 28 -2.36 -15.08 3.42
N SER A 29 -1.76 -14.21 4.22
CA SER A 29 -0.90 -14.61 5.33
C SER A 29 -1.67 -15.29 6.46
N VAL A 30 -2.85 -14.77 6.83
CA VAL A 30 -3.76 -15.43 7.78
C VAL A 30 -4.18 -16.81 7.28
N ALA A 31 -4.57 -16.92 6.01
CA ALA A 31 -4.94 -18.19 5.40
C ALA A 31 -3.77 -19.19 5.40
N GLY A 32 -2.57 -18.76 5.02
CA GLY A 32 -1.38 -19.61 4.99
C GLY A 32 -0.97 -20.13 6.37
N VAL A 33 -0.97 -19.27 7.39
CA VAL A 33 -0.69 -19.64 8.78
C VAL A 33 -1.74 -20.59 9.33
N SER A 34 -3.01 -20.37 9.02
CA SER A 34 -4.12 -21.24 9.44
C SER A 34 -4.01 -22.63 8.79
N LEU A 35 -3.68 -22.69 7.49
CA LEU A 35 -3.45 -23.94 6.76
C LEU A 35 -2.25 -24.73 7.30
N ALA A 36 -1.26 -24.04 7.87
CA ALA A 36 -0.12 -24.67 8.56
C ALA A 36 -0.47 -25.25 9.95
N GLY A 37 -1.75 -25.21 10.35
CA GLY A 37 -2.22 -25.75 11.64
C GLY A 37 -1.95 -24.85 12.84
N MET A 38 -1.63 -23.57 12.61
CA MET A 38 -1.41 -22.60 13.67
C MET A 38 -2.75 -21.96 14.06
N PHE A 39 -3.25 -22.24 15.27
CA PHE A 39 -4.57 -21.77 15.74
C PHE A 39 -4.49 -20.69 16.84
N ASN A 40 -3.29 -20.23 17.18
CA ASN A 40 -3.13 -19.14 18.14
C ASN A 40 -3.59 -17.82 17.51
N LEU A 41 -4.74 -17.31 17.94
CA LEU A 41 -5.33 -16.08 17.40
C LEU A 41 -4.36 -14.88 17.46
N ALA A 42 -3.64 -14.72 18.57
CA ALA A 42 -2.70 -13.61 18.71
C ALA A 42 -1.55 -13.69 17.69
N LEU A 43 -1.06 -14.90 17.40
CA LEU A 43 -0.02 -15.12 16.40
C LEU A 43 -0.53 -14.89 14.98
N ILE A 44 -1.73 -15.39 14.66
CA ILE A 44 -2.39 -15.18 13.37
C ILE A 44 -2.56 -13.69 13.09
N LEU A 45 -3.08 -12.93 14.07
CA LEU A 45 -3.26 -11.48 13.93
C LEU A 45 -1.93 -10.76 13.78
N LYS A 46 -0.89 -11.15 14.53
CA LYS A 46 0.46 -10.56 14.39
C LYS A 46 1.01 -10.76 12.98
N ILE A 47 0.88 -11.96 12.41
CA ILE A 47 1.35 -12.24 11.05
C ILE A 47 0.51 -11.50 10.01
N GLY A 48 -0.81 -11.53 10.13
CA GLY A 48 -1.71 -10.77 9.25
C GLY A 48 -1.36 -9.28 9.22
N LEU A 49 -1.23 -8.67 10.40
CA LEU A 49 -0.88 -7.25 10.53
C LEU A 49 0.53 -6.96 9.99
N LEU A 50 1.49 -7.86 10.18
CA LEU A 50 2.82 -7.72 9.58
C LEU A 50 2.73 -7.58 8.05
N PHE A 51 2.00 -8.48 7.39
CA PHE A 51 1.85 -8.41 5.93
C PHE A 51 1.02 -7.21 5.46
N TRP A 52 0.01 -6.79 6.25
CA TRP A 52 -0.71 -5.53 6.00
C TRP A 52 0.25 -4.34 5.96
N PHE A 53 1.10 -4.18 6.98
CA PHE A 53 2.04 -3.08 7.07
C PHE A 53 3.14 -3.16 6.00
N LEU A 54 3.66 -4.36 5.73
CA LEU A 54 4.66 -4.56 4.67
C LEU A 54 4.14 -4.07 3.31
N HIS A 55 2.93 -4.45 2.92
CA HIS A 55 2.34 -3.96 1.67
C HIS A 55 2.01 -2.46 1.70
N SER A 56 1.54 -1.95 2.84
CA SER A 56 1.25 -0.52 3.01
C SER A 56 2.50 0.34 2.83
N ILE A 57 3.69 -0.19 3.10
CA ILE A 57 4.99 0.49 2.94
C ILE A 57 5.61 0.21 1.56
N ALA A 58 5.52 -1.03 1.08
CA ALA A 58 6.15 -1.46 -0.16
C ALA A 58 5.64 -0.68 -1.39
N HIS A 59 4.33 -0.40 -1.47
CA HIS A 59 3.77 0.33 -2.61
C HIS A 59 4.24 1.80 -2.70
N PRO A 60 4.22 2.61 -1.62
CA PRO A 60 4.83 3.93 -1.64
C PRO A 60 6.32 3.93 -1.98
N ILE A 61 7.09 2.98 -1.44
CA ILE A 61 8.52 2.85 -1.78
C ILE A 61 8.68 2.54 -3.28
N ASN A 62 7.89 1.60 -3.81
CA ASN A 62 7.91 1.25 -5.22
C ASN A 62 7.64 2.47 -6.10
N ASP A 63 6.56 3.22 -5.83
CA ASP A 63 6.20 4.39 -6.61
C ASP A 63 7.26 5.51 -6.48
N TYR A 64 7.93 5.63 -5.33
CA TYR A 64 9.04 6.58 -5.15
C TYR A 64 10.27 6.23 -6.00
N ILE A 65 10.61 4.95 -6.09
CA ILE A 65 11.72 4.45 -6.93
C ILE A 65 11.34 4.63 -8.41
N ASP A 66 10.10 4.31 -8.77
CA ASP A 66 9.59 4.35 -10.14
C ASP A 66 9.24 5.77 -10.63
N ARG A 67 9.36 6.80 -9.79
CA ARG A 67 8.86 8.17 -10.05
C ARG A 67 9.26 8.78 -11.39
N GLU A 68 10.45 8.45 -11.92
CA GLU A 68 10.92 8.97 -13.20
C GLU A 68 10.31 8.20 -14.38
N SER A 69 10.18 6.88 -14.24
CA SER A 69 9.51 6.02 -15.23
C SER A 69 8.02 6.35 -15.30
N ASP A 70 7.39 6.56 -14.15
CA ASP A 70 5.96 6.86 -14.04
C ASP A 70 5.58 8.22 -14.63
N LYS A 71 6.51 9.17 -14.81
CA LYS A 71 6.24 10.40 -15.58
C LYS A 71 5.82 10.12 -17.03
N ILE A 72 6.27 9.00 -17.59
CA ILE A 72 5.97 8.58 -18.95
C ILE A 72 4.88 7.50 -18.95
N GLY A 73 5.07 6.44 -18.15
CA GLY A 73 4.19 5.26 -18.16
C GLY A 73 2.87 5.45 -17.40
N ARG A 74 2.87 6.27 -16.35
CA ARG A 74 1.71 6.48 -15.47
C ARG A 74 1.64 7.95 -14.99
N PRO A 75 1.51 8.94 -15.89
CA PRO A 75 1.64 10.36 -15.55
C PRO A 75 0.60 10.85 -14.54
N ASN A 76 -0.52 10.13 -14.39
CA ASN A 76 -1.57 10.44 -13.43
C ASN A 76 -1.33 9.83 -12.04
N ALA A 77 -0.27 9.05 -11.83
CA ALA A 77 0.05 8.42 -10.56
C ALA A 77 0.31 9.47 -9.46
N PRO A 78 0.18 9.10 -8.16
CA PRO A 78 0.19 10.07 -7.06
C PRO A 78 1.40 11.00 -7.01
N ILE A 79 2.60 10.49 -7.30
CA ILE A 79 3.86 11.27 -7.25
C ILE A 79 4.00 12.18 -8.49
N PRO A 80 3.96 11.69 -9.75
CA PRO A 80 4.02 12.58 -10.91
C PRO A 80 2.91 13.65 -10.95
N ALA A 81 1.70 13.30 -10.51
CA ALA A 81 0.56 14.21 -10.42
C ALA A 81 0.61 15.18 -9.22
N LYS A 82 1.66 15.11 -8.37
CA LYS A 82 1.87 15.98 -7.20
C LYS A 82 0.70 15.94 -6.20
N LEU A 83 0.05 14.78 -6.08
CA LEU A 83 -1.00 14.54 -5.08
C LEU A 83 -0.40 14.22 -3.71
N VAL A 84 0.82 13.67 -3.71
CA VAL A 84 1.64 13.37 -2.53
C VAL A 84 3.07 13.88 -2.77
N PRO A 85 3.86 14.09 -1.69
CA PRO A 85 5.27 14.51 -1.80
C PRO A 85 6.13 13.55 -2.61
#